data_AF-A0A1I5U4X2-F1
#
_entry.id   AF-A0A1I5U4X2-F1
#
_cell.length_a   1.000
_cell.length_b   1.000
_cell.length_c   1.000
_cell.angle_alpha   90.00
_cell.angle_beta   90.00
_cell.angle_gamma   90.00
#
_symmetry.space_group_name_H-M   'P 1'
#
loop_
_entity.id
_entity.type
_entity.pdbx_description
1 polymer ?
#
loop_
_entity_poly.entity_id
_entity_poly.type
_entity_poly.pdbx_seq_one_letter_code
_entity_poly.pdbx_strand_id
1 'polypeptide(L)'
;MDSLIAASARALAAGDALGALKRVALRDDPPALALRGIAMAQLGEHPRARELLRRAARAFGAHEELARARCVVAEAEVAMAMRDFGGTPRALAAAAATLEAHDDFANARQARLIAARRLLLIGRLDEAAAALALLDGQALSPALAAVAELTAAELALRSLRLGPARAALARAHEAAGRARVPALAAEVAEAQAALDRPAARRLFPGGEQALRLDEVAALLASDALVVDACRRGVGAGDAWRPLARRPVLFALARALAEAWPGDVEREALIAYAFNTRHPDETLRARLRVEIGRLRALVAAEAGIEATARGFALKPRDGREVVLLAPPIDGEQASLVALLSDGAAWSTSALALALGASQRTVQRALAELEAEGRVRANGRARAQRWLAPPLAGFTTILLLPSSLPIA
;
A
#
# COMPACT_ATOMS: atom_id res chain seq x y z
N MET A 1 -29.04 -0.96 31.56
CA MET A 1 -27.96 -1.66 30.82
C MET A 1 -27.58 -2.89 31.62
N ASP A 2 -27.56 -4.07 31.00
CA ASP A 2 -27.20 -5.34 31.65
C ASP A 2 -25.78 -5.28 32.25
N SER A 3 -25.63 -5.64 33.53
CA SER A 3 -24.37 -5.52 34.28
C SER A 3 -23.25 -6.38 33.69
N LEU A 4 -23.59 -7.54 33.10
CA LEU A 4 -22.63 -8.42 32.45
C LEU A 4 -22.10 -7.83 31.15
N ILE A 5 -22.97 -7.23 30.34
CA ILE A 5 -22.59 -6.53 29.10
C ILE A 5 -21.64 -5.37 29.41
N ALA A 6 -21.96 -4.55 30.42
CA ALA A 6 -21.12 -3.43 30.82
C ALA A 6 -19.74 -3.89 31.36
N ALA A 7 -19.71 -4.98 32.15
CA ALA A 7 -18.46 -5.55 32.65
C ALA A 7 -17.59 -6.13 31.52
N SER A 8 -18.21 -6.82 30.56
CA SER A 8 -17.51 -7.34 29.38
C SER A 8 -16.97 -6.24 28.47
N ALA A 9 -17.73 -5.15 28.26
CA ALA A 9 -17.25 -4.00 27.51
C ALA A 9 -16.02 -3.36 28.15
N ARG A 10 -16.00 -3.21 29.49
CA ARG A 10 -14.83 -2.73 30.23
C ARG A 10 -13.64 -3.69 30.13
N ALA A 11 -13.88 -4.99 30.21
CA ALA A 11 -12.83 -6.00 30.03
C ALA A 11 -12.19 -5.87 28.64
N LEU A 12 -12.99 -5.76 27.58
CA LEU A 12 -12.49 -5.57 26.21
C LEU A 12 -11.72 -4.25 26.03
N ALA A 13 -12.18 -3.16 26.64
CA ALA A 13 -11.47 -1.88 26.61
C ALA A 13 -10.09 -1.97 27.29
N ALA A 14 -9.93 -2.86 28.25
CA ALA A 14 -8.65 -3.17 28.90
C ALA A 14 -7.84 -4.28 28.21
N GLY A 15 -8.32 -4.84 27.10
CA GLY A 15 -7.67 -5.94 26.37
C GLY A 15 -7.90 -7.34 26.96
N ASP A 16 -8.79 -7.50 27.94
CA ASP A 16 -9.14 -8.80 28.54
C ASP A 16 -10.26 -9.51 27.75
N ALA A 17 -9.90 -9.99 26.56
CA ALA A 17 -10.82 -10.73 25.68
C ALA A 17 -11.38 -11.99 26.35
N LEU A 18 -10.54 -12.74 27.08
CA LEU A 18 -10.97 -13.97 27.75
C LEU A 18 -11.93 -13.70 28.90
N GLY A 19 -11.69 -12.67 29.71
CA GLY A 19 -12.60 -12.25 30.76
C GLY A 19 -13.94 -11.76 30.21
N ALA A 20 -13.95 -11.07 29.07
CA ALA A 20 -15.21 -10.75 28.40
C ALA A 20 -15.96 -12.03 27.97
N LEU A 21 -15.28 -12.97 27.31
CA LEU A 21 -15.88 -14.23 26.87
C LEU A 21 -16.45 -15.06 28.03
N LYS A 22 -15.76 -15.12 29.18
CA LYS A 22 -16.27 -15.80 30.39
C LYS A 22 -17.67 -15.34 30.81
N ARG A 23 -18.04 -14.09 30.50
CA ARG A 23 -19.31 -13.48 30.89
C ARG A 23 -20.40 -13.58 29.82
N VAL A 24 -20.02 -13.62 28.53
CA VAL A 24 -20.99 -13.52 27.40
C VAL A 24 -20.98 -14.71 26.44
N ALA A 25 -20.11 -15.71 26.62
CA ALA A 25 -19.93 -16.80 25.65
C ALA A 25 -21.20 -17.60 25.32
N LEU A 26 -22.09 -17.81 26.31
CA LEU A 26 -23.32 -18.60 26.16
C LEU A 26 -24.54 -17.77 25.76
N ARG A 27 -24.36 -16.47 25.50
CA ARG A 27 -25.44 -15.56 25.16
C ARG A 27 -25.46 -15.27 23.67
N ASP A 28 -26.66 -15.23 23.12
CA ASP A 28 -26.93 -14.98 21.69
C ASP A 28 -27.78 -13.72 21.45
N ASP A 29 -28.02 -12.91 22.48
CA ASP A 29 -28.60 -11.56 22.31
C ASP A 29 -27.63 -10.64 21.53
N PRO A 30 -28.14 -9.61 20.81
CA PRO A 30 -27.30 -8.81 19.92
C PRO A 30 -26.10 -8.13 20.61
N PRO A 31 -26.23 -7.53 21.81
CA PRO A 31 -25.08 -7.02 22.57
C PRO A 31 -24.03 -8.09 22.89
N ALA A 32 -24.43 -9.27 23.34
CA ALA A 32 -23.51 -10.35 23.64
C ALA A 32 -22.77 -10.85 22.38
N LEU A 33 -23.47 -10.97 21.25
CA LEU A 33 -22.86 -11.31 19.96
C LEU A 33 -21.82 -10.26 19.52
N ALA A 34 -22.13 -8.97 19.69
CA ALA A 34 -21.20 -7.89 19.35
C ALA A 34 -19.92 -7.96 20.19
N LEU A 35 -20.05 -8.13 21.52
CA LEU A 35 -18.90 -8.23 22.43
C LEU A 35 -18.07 -9.50 22.18
N ARG A 36 -18.72 -10.64 21.91
CA ARG A 36 -18.01 -11.86 21.48
C ARG A 36 -17.26 -11.64 20.17
N GLY A 37 -17.85 -10.92 19.22
CA GLY A 37 -17.20 -10.57 17.96
C GLY A 37 -15.92 -9.75 18.18
N ILE A 38 -15.98 -8.72 19.02
CA ILE A 38 -14.80 -7.90 19.37
C ILE A 38 -13.74 -8.75 20.10
N ALA A 39 -14.15 -9.60 21.05
CA ALA A 39 -13.24 -10.49 21.75
C ALA A 39 -12.50 -11.45 20.79
N MET A 40 -13.22 -12.06 19.85
CA MET A 40 -12.63 -12.93 18.83
C MET A 40 -11.66 -12.16 17.93
N ALA A 41 -11.95 -10.90 17.61
CA ALA A 41 -11.04 -10.05 16.84
C ALA A 41 -9.73 -9.77 17.59
N GLN A 42 -9.79 -9.49 18.90
CA GLN A 42 -8.60 -9.29 19.75
C GLN A 42 -7.76 -10.58 19.88
N LEU A 43 -8.37 -11.75 19.72
CA LEU A 43 -7.70 -13.05 19.71
C LEU A 43 -7.18 -13.47 18.32
N GLY A 44 -7.39 -12.67 17.28
CA GLY A 44 -6.98 -12.99 15.89
C GLY A 44 -7.97 -13.86 15.11
N GLU A 45 -9.11 -14.24 15.70
CA GLU A 45 -10.16 -15.06 15.07
C GLU A 45 -11.09 -14.22 14.18
N HIS A 46 -10.50 -13.53 13.21
CA HIS A 46 -11.18 -12.53 12.38
C HIS A 46 -12.39 -13.05 11.58
N PRO A 47 -12.36 -14.23 10.93
CA PRO A 47 -13.53 -14.74 10.22
C PRO A 47 -14.75 -14.92 11.14
N ARG A 48 -14.52 -15.45 12.35
CA ARG A 48 -15.57 -15.67 13.34
C ARG A 48 -16.05 -14.35 13.94
N ALA A 49 -15.14 -13.43 14.24
CA ALA A 49 -15.45 -12.09 14.70
C ALA A 49 -16.42 -11.38 13.73
N ARG A 50 -16.10 -11.40 12.43
CA ARG A 50 -16.90 -10.79 11.38
C ARG A 50 -18.32 -11.36 11.29
N GLU A 51 -18.45 -12.68 11.39
CA GLU A 51 -19.75 -13.36 11.39
C GLU A 51 -20.62 -12.88 12.57
N LEU A 52 -20.04 -12.87 13.78
CA LEU A 52 -20.74 -12.47 15.00
C LEU A 52 -21.18 -11.00 14.95
N LEU A 53 -20.31 -10.09 14.49
CA LEU A 53 -20.63 -8.67 14.35
C LEU A 53 -21.75 -8.43 13.32
N ARG A 54 -21.73 -9.15 12.19
CA ARG A 54 -22.81 -9.08 11.20
C ARG A 54 -24.13 -9.65 11.70
N ARG A 55 -24.09 -10.67 12.54
CA ARG A 55 -25.28 -11.23 13.18
C ARG A 55 -25.84 -10.25 14.20
N ALA A 56 -25.00 -9.67 15.05
CA ALA A 56 -25.38 -8.63 16.00
C ALA A 56 -26.03 -7.43 15.28
N ALA A 57 -25.37 -6.87 14.27
CA ALA A 57 -25.88 -5.73 13.50
C ALA A 57 -27.27 -5.99 12.87
N ARG A 58 -27.53 -7.22 12.43
CA ARG A 58 -28.83 -7.62 11.85
C ARG A 58 -29.92 -7.87 12.90
N ALA A 59 -29.52 -8.20 14.13
CA ALA A 59 -30.44 -8.54 15.20
C ALA A 59 -30.87 -7.34 16.05
N PHE A 60 -30.12 -6.23 16.01
CA PHE A 60 -30.53 -4.95 16.60
C PHE A 60 -31.77 -4.38 15.88
N GLY A 61 -32.74 -3.90 16.66
CA GLY A 61 -34.00 -3.34 16.17
C GLY A 61 -33.88 -1.96 15.52
N ALA A 62 -35.00 -1.41 15.06
CA ALA A 62 -35.05 -0.09 14.41
C ALA A 62 -34.58 1.05 15.32
N HIS A 63 -34.89 0.98 16.62
CA HIS A 63 -34.52 1.99 17.63
C HIS A 63 -33.11 1.80 18.21
N GLU A 64 -32.39 0.76 17.78
CA GLU A 64 -31.03 0.45 18.28
C GLU A 64 -29.95 0.83 17.26
N GLU A 65 -30.20 1.91 16.52
CA GLU A 65 -29.33 2.34 15.42
C GLU A 65 -27.89 2.66 15.87
N LEU A 66 -27.71 3.19 17.08
CA LEU A 66 -26.41 3.44 17.68
C LEU A 66 -25.61 2.13 17.86
N ALA A 67 -26.24 1.09 18.41
CA ALA A 67 -25.59 -0.20 18.63
C ALA A 67 -25.27 -0.92 17.31
N ARG A 68 -26.18 -0.80 16.33
CA ARG A 68 -25.95 -1.28 14.96
C ARG A 68 -24.78 -0.56 14.29
N ALA A 69 -24.68 0.77 14.40
CA ALA A 69 -23.59 1.56 13.85
C ALA A 69 -22.23 1.16 14.46
N ARG A 70 -22.15 0.94 15.78
CA ARG A 70 -20.95 0.40 16.44
C ARG A 70 -20.53 -0.95 15.89
N CYS A 71 -21.48 -1.84 15.61
CA CYS A 71 -21.19 -3.15 15.00
C CYS A 71 -20.62 -3.01 13.58
N VAL A 72 -21.11 -2.05 12.80
CA VAL A 72 -20.58 -1.76 11.46
C VAL A 72 -19.13 -1.27 11.54
N VAL A 73 -18.82 -0.36 12.47
CA VAL A 73 -17.45 0.12 12.67
C VAL A 73 -16.51 -1.00 13.11
N ALA A 74 -16.94 -1.83 14.07
CA ALA A 74 -16.16 -2.98 14.51
C ALA A 74 -15.96 -4.01 13.37
N GLU A 75 -16.97 -4.27 12.55
CA GLU A 75 -16.87 -5.17 11.39
C GLU A 75 -15.90 -4.63 10.34
N ALA A 76 -15.87 -3.31 10.15
CA ALA A 76 -14.96 -2.66 9.22
C ALA A 76 -13.49 -2.75 9.69
N GLU A 77 -13.22 -2.64 10.99
CA GLU A 77 -11.87 -2.89 11.54
C GLU A 77 -11.44 -4.34 11.32
N VAL A 78 -12.33 -5.30 11.55
CA VAL A 78 -12.05 -6.72 11.27
C VAL A 78 -11.79 -6.94 9.77
N ALA A 79 -12.56 -6.31 8.89
CA ALA A 79 -12.34 -6.39 7.45
C ALA A 79 -10.98 -5.80 7.02
N MET A 80 -10.53 -4.73 7.68
CA MET A 80 -9.19 -4.14 7.49
C MET A 80 -8.07 -5.11 7.88
N ALA A 81 -8.20 -5.78 9.04
CA ALA A 81 -7.25 -6.79 9.49
C ALA A 81 -7.20 -8.00 8.55
N MET A 82 -8.36 -8.40 8.00
CA MET A 82 -8.47 -9.48 7.02
C MET A 82 -8.06 -9.09 5.59
N ARG A 83 -7.65 -7.83 5.36
CA ARG A 83 -7.38 -7.27 4.03
C ARG A 83 -8.47 -7.64 3.02
N ASP A 84 -9.72 -7.46 3.44
CA ASP A 84 -10.92 -7.70 2.63
C ASP A 84 -11.71 -6.40 2.47
N PHE A 85 -11.45 -5.73 1.35
CA PHE A 85 -12.02 -4.41 1.05
C PHE A 85 -13.29 -4.46 0.21
N GLY A 86 -13.93 -5.63 0.08
CA GLY A 86 -15.16 -5.82 -0.70
C GLY A 86 -16.42 -5.23 -0.04
N GLY A 87 -16.34 -4.78 1.21
CA GLY A 87 -17.44 -4.07 1.89
C GLY A 87 -17.74 -2.70 1.28
N THR A 88 -18.94 -2.16 1.53
CA THR A 88 -19.39 -0.89 0.95
C THR A 88 -18.91 0.31 1.79
N PRO A 89 -18.08 1.23 1.23
CA PRO A 89 -17.64 2.43 1.95
C PRO A 89 -18.81 3.29 2.45
N ARG A 90 -19.93 3.28 1.72
CA ARG A 90 -21.16 3.99 2.08
C ARG A 90 -21.75 3.53 3.42
N ALA A 91 -21.67 2.24 3.76
CA ALA A 91 -22.21 1.74 5.02
C ALA A 91 -21.39 2.27 6.21
N LEU A 92 -20.07 2.31 6.08
CA LEU A 92 -19.18 2.86 7.10
C LEU A 92 -19.38 4.37 7.27
N ALA A 93 -19.52 5.12 6.16
CA ALA A 93 -19.82 6.55 6.21
C ALA A 93 -21.17 6.85 6.87
N ALA A 94 -22.21 6.06 6.55
CA ALA A 94 -23.51 6.18 7.20
C ALA A 94 -23.43 5.87 8.70
N ALA A 95 -22.71 4.81 9.08
CA ALA A 95 -22.49 4.48 10.48
C ALA A 95 -21.76 5.60 11.24
N ALA A 96 -20.73 6.22 10.63
CA ALA A 96 -20.04 7.36 11.21
C ALA A 96 -21.01 8.54 11.45
N ALA A 97 -21.84 8.90 10.47
CA ALA A 97 -22.83 9.97 10.61
C ALA A 97 -23.86 9.67 11.72
N THR A 98 -24.36 8.43 11.79
CA THR A 98 -25.27 8.00 12.87
C THR A 98 -24.59 8.13 14.24
N LEU A 99 -23.32 7.75 14.37
CA LEU A 99 -22.58 7.84 15.62
C LEU A 99 -22.41 9.29 16.09
N GLU A 100 -22.11 10.21 15.17
CA GLU A 100 -22.00 11.63 15.50
C GLU A 100 -23.32 12.26 15.90
N ALA A 101 -24.42 11.90 15.23
CA ALA A 101 -25.75 12.37 15.59
C ALA A 101 -26.18 11.92 17.00
N HIS A 102 -25.50 10.91 17.56
CA HIS A 102 -25.70 10.38 18.91
C HIS A 102 -24.55 10.70 19.87
N ASP A 103 -23.69 11.68 19.54
CA ASP A 103 -22.54 12.12 20.33
C ASP A 103 -21.49 11.03 20.61
N ASP A 104 -21.50 9.92 19.86
CA ASP A 104 -20.49 8.86 19.93
C ASP A 104 -19.28 9.19 19.02
N PHE A 105 -18.65 10.32 19.33
CA PHE A 105 -17.56 10.86 18.53
C PHE A 105 -16.33 9.93 18.48
N ALA A 106 -16.10 9.14 19.52
CA ALA A 106 -14.97 8.21 19.57
C ALA A 106 -15.09 7.14 18.47
N ASN A 107 -16.26 6.51 18.33
CA ASN A 107 -16.49 5.51 17.29
C ASN A 107 -16.63 6.16 15.90
N ALA A 108 -17.18 7.37 15.81
CA ALA A 108 -17.21 8.11 14.55
C ALA A 108 -15.80 8.42 14.02
N ARG A 109 -14.88 8.85 14.89
CA ARG A 109 -13.46 9.08 14.56
C ARG A 109 -12.76 7.79 14.14
N GLN A 110 -13.02 6.68 14.85
CA GLN A 110 -12.53 5.36 14.44
C GLN A 110 -13.01 4.98 13.03
N ALA A 111 -14.29 5.20 12.73
CA ALA A 111 -14.85 4.91 11.40
C ALA A 111 -14.16 5.70 10.28
N ARG A 112 -13.89 6.99 10.52
CA ARG A 112 -13.14 7.84 9.57
C ARG A 112 -11.70 7.38 9.39
N LEU A 113 -11.03 7.02 10.48
CA LEU A 113 -9.65 6.53 10.42
C LEU A 113 -9.55 5.19 9.68
N ILE A 114 -10.52 4.28 9.88
CA ILE A 114 -10.67 3.06 9.08
C ILE A 114 -10.80 3.39 7.59
N ALA A 115 -11.64 4.37 7.25
CA ALA A 115 -11.83 4.78 5.86
C ALA A 115 -10.53 5.33 5.24
N ALA A 116 -9.81 6.20 5.95
CA ALA A 116 -8.53 6.74 5.51
C ALA A 116 -7.47 5.65 5.31
N ARG A 117 -7.32 4.72 6.28
CA ARG A 117 -6.40 3.58 6.19
C ARG A 117 -6.75 2.66 5.03
N ARG A 118 -8.04 2.40 4.79
CA ARG A 118 -8.50 1.60 3.65
C ARG A 118 -8.04 2.24 2.34
N LEU A 119 -8.27 3.55 2.17
CA LEU A 119 -7.89 4.30 0.97
C LEU A 119 -6.38 4.24 0.72
N LEU A 120 -5.58 4.38 1.79
CA LEU A 120 -4.13 4.26 1.73
C LEU A 120 -3.67 2.86 1.25
N LEU A 121 -4.23 1.79 1.83
CA LEU A 121 -3.89 0.41 1.46
C LEU A 121 -4.22 0.10 -0.01
N ILE A 122 -5.27 0.69 -0.56
CA ILE A 122 -5.63 0.51 -1.97
C ILE A 122 -5.01 1.55 -2.91
N GLY A 123 -4.07 2.37 -2.43
CA GLY A 123 -3.32 3.33 -3.25
C GLY A 123 -4.11 4.58 -3.67
N ARG A 124 -5.16 4.97 -2.94
CA ARG A 124 -5.94 6.19 -3.21
C ARG A 124 -5.44 7.33 -2.30
N LEU A 125 -4.23 7.81 -2.56
CA LEU A 125 -3.50 8.70 -1.65
C LEU A 125 -4.22 10.04 -1.40
N ASP A 126 -4.72 10.69 -2.45
CA ASP A 126 -5.39 11.99 -2.30
C ASP A 126 -6.69 11.87 -1.49
N GLU A 127 -7.47 10.81 -1.72
CA GLU A 127 -8.65 10.52 -0.92
C GLU A 127 -8.30 10.14 0.52
N ALA A 128 -7.21 9.38 0.72
CA ALA A 128 -6.72 9.07 2.06
C ALA A 128 -6.30 10.35 2.81
N ALA A 129 -5.62 11.27 2.13
CA ALA A 129 -5.24 12.58 2.65
C ALA A 129 -6.47 13.40 3.04
N ALA A 130 -7.46 13.49 2.15
CA ALA A 130 -8.71 14.20 2.40
C ALA A 130 -9.50 13.59 3.57
N ALA A 131 -9.56 12.26 3.65
CA ALA A 131 -10.23 11.57 4.75
C ALA A 131 -9.51 11.77 6.09
N LEU A 132 -8.17 11.80 6.09
CA LEU A 132 -7.36 12.03 7.29
C LEU A 132 -7.49 13.48 7.78
N ALA A 133 -7.54 14.46 6.87
CA ALA A 133 -7.70 15.87 7.21
C ALA A 133 -9.01 16.17 7.97
N LEU A 134 -10.04 15.34 7.81
CA LEU A 134 -11.29 15.46 8.60
C LEU A 134 -11.09 15.18 10.10
N LEU A 135 -9.96 14.57 10.49
CA LEU A 135 -9.59 14.31 11.89
C LEU A 135 -8.70 15.39 12.48
N ASP A 136 -8.21 16.34 11.68
CA ASP A 136 -7.33 17.40 12.15
C ASP A 136 -8.02 18.28 13.20
N GLY A 137 -7.29 18.60 14.27
CA GLY A 137 -7.80 19.39 15.39
C GLY A 137 -8.81 18.68 16.29
N GLN A 138 -9.21 17.44 15.99
CA GLN A 138 -10.11 16.67 16.84
C GLN A 138 -9.39 16.03 18.02
N ALA A 139 -10.06 15.95 19.18
CA ALA A 139 -9.56 15.22 20.33
C ALA A 139 -9.61 13.70 20.07
N LEU A 140 -8.44 13.10 19.86
CA LEU A 140 -8.28 11.65 19.69
C LEU A 140 -7.81 11.01 20.99
N SER A 141 -8.27 9.77 21.25
CA SER A 141 -7.64 8.95 22.29
C SER A 141 -6.18 8.66 21.89
N PRO A 142 -5.28 8.38 22.84
CA PRO A 142 -3.88 8.11 22.52
C PRO A 142 -3.67 7.02 21.46
N ALA A 143 -4.46 5.94 21.51
CA ALA A 143 -4.39 4.88 20.52
C ALA A 143 -4.83 5.35 19.10
N LEU A 144 -5.94 6.10 19.01
CA LEU A 144 -6.40 6.65 17.74
C LEU A 144 -5.42 7.67 17.16
N ALA A 145 -4.83 8.52 18.01
CA ALA A 145 -3.82 9.49 17.61
C ALA A 145 -2.58 8.80 17.02
N ALA A 146 -2.07 7.74 17.67
CA ALA A 146 -0.94 6.99 17.16
C ALA A 146 -1.22 6.35 15.79
N VAL A 147 -2.40 5.75 15.60
CA VAL A 147 -2.80 5.17 14.31
C VAL A 147 -3.01 6.25 13.24
N ALA A 148 -3.58 7.40 13.58
CA ALA A 148 -3.73 8.53 12.66
C ALA A 148 -2.37 9.07 12.20
N GLU A 149 -1.42 9.21 13.13
CA GLU A 149 -0.07 9.68 12.82
C GLU A 149 0.75 8.65 12.04
N LEU A 150 0.59 7.34 12.29
CA LEU A 150 1.15 6.29 11.43
C LEU A 150 0.59 6.38 10.00
N THR A 151 -0.72 6.62 9.87
CA THR A 151 -1.38 6.81 8.57
C THR A 151 -0.85 8.05 7.85
N ALA A 152 -0.65 9.15 8.58
CA ALA A 152 -0.04 10.38 8.05
C ALA A 152 1.41 10.15 7.61
N ALA A 153 2.18 9.39 8.40
CA ALA A 153 3.56 9.04 8.09
C ALA A 153 3.65 8.22 6.81
N GLU A 154 2.89 7.14 6.66
CA GLU A 154 2.90 6.32 5.44
C GLU A 154 2.46 7.14 4.22
N LEU A 155 1.43 7.99 4.34
CA LEU A 155 1.00 8.89 3.26
C LEU A 155 2.13 9.84 2.82
N ALA A 156 2.84 10.44 3.78
CA ALA A 156 3.98 11.30 3.51
C ALA A 156 5.15 10.52 2.87
N LEU A 157 5.43 9.30 3.33
CA LEU A 157 6.49 8.45 2.79
C LEU A 157 6.21 8.00 1.35
N ARG A 158 4.97 7.59 1.06
CA ARG A 158 4.54 7.28 -0.30
C ARG A 158 4.61 8.47 -1.23
N SER A 159 4.66 9.69 -0.69
CA SER A 159 4.85 10.93 -1.46
C SER A 159 6.28 11.49 -1.36
N LEU A 160 7.24 10.71 -0.85
CA LEU A 160 8.62 11.13 -0.58
C LEU A 160 8.76 12.47 0.19
N ARG A 161 7.78 12.79 1.04
CA ARG A 161 7.86 13.93 1.97
C ARG A 161 8.48 13.48 3.29
N LEU A 162 9.80 13.31 3.27
CA LEU A 162 10.58 12.74 4.39
C LEU A 162 10.46 13.54 5.70
N GLY A 163 10.51 14.87 5.62
CA GLY A 163 10.35 15.74 6.79
C GLY A 163 9.00 15.54 7.50
N PRO A 164 7.86 15.74 6.80
CA PRO A 164 6.54 15.45 7.35
C PRO A 164 6.38 14.02 7.86
N ALA A 165 6.94 13.03 7.17
CA ALA A 165 6.90 11.64 7.62
C ALA A 165 7.62 11.42 8.96
N ARG A 166 8.84 11.94 9.12
CA ARG A 166 9.58 11.84 10.39
C ARG A 166 8.84 12.53 11.53
N ALA A 167 8.26 13.70 11.27
CA ALA A 167 7.46 14.43 12.26
C ALA A 167 6.21 13.64 12.70
N ALA A 168 5.50 13.03 11.75
CA ALA A 168 4.35 12.18 12.04
C ALA A 168 4.75 10.93 12.84
N LEU A 169 5.84 10.25 12.48
CA LEU A 169 6.35 9.10 13.24
C LEU A 169 6.75 9.47 14.68
N ALA A 170 7.31 10.66 14.90
CA ALA A 170 7.61 11.13 16.24
C ALA A 170 6.33 11.32 17.08
N ARG A 171 5.29 11.94 16.51
CA ARG A 171 3.98 12.08 17.17
C ARG A 171 3.30 10.74 17.40
N ALA A 172 3.42 9.80 16.46
CA ALA A 172 2.93 8.44 16.61
C ALA A 172 3.59 7.71 17.78
N HIS A 173 4.91 7.87 17.94
CA HIS A 173 5.67 7.28 19.05
C HIS A 173 5.21 7.80 20.40
N GLU A 174 5.06 9.12 20.54
CA GLU A 174 4.57 9.75 21.76
C GLU A 174 3.14 9.28 22.11
N ALA A 175 2.25 9.25 21.12
CA ALA A 175 0.89 8.79 21.29
C ALA A 175 0.80 7.29 21.65
N ALA A 176 1.64 6.44 21.05
CA ALA A 176 1.74 5.02 21.37
C ALA A 176 2.23 4.79 22.80
N GLY A 177 3.22 5.58 23.25
CA GLY A 177 3.70 5.57 24.64
C GLY A 177 2.60 5.89 25.64
N ARG A 178 1.74 6.88 25.34
CA ARG A 178 0.55 7.20 26.15
C ARG A 178 -0.51 6.11 26.09
N ALA A 179 -0.69 5.46 24.94
CA ALA A 179 -1.69 4.40 24.75
C ALA A 179 -1.34 3.13 25.54
N ARG A 180 -0.05 2.86 25.78
CA ARG A 180 0.46 1.66 26.48
C ARG A 180 -0.04 0.35 25.86
N VAL A 181 -0.18 0.33 24.53
CA VAL A 181 -0.53 -0.87 23.76
C VAL A 181 0.76 -1.41 23.13
N PRO A 182 1.30 -2.56 23.58
CA PRO A 182 2.59 -3.08 23.09
C PRO A 182 2.62 -3.29 21.57
N ALA A 183 1.54 -3.82 21.00
CA ALA A 183 1.43 -4.03 19.55
C ALA A 183 1.56 -2.72 18.75
N LEU A 184 0.98 -1.63 19.26
CA LEU A 184 1.03 -0.32 18.61
C LEU A 184 2.43 0.31 18.72
N ALA A 185 3.10 0.14 19.87
CA ALA A 185 4.48 0.56 20.02
C ALA A 185 5.42 -0.19 19.06
N ALA A 186 5.19 -1.49 18.85
CA ALA A 186 5.94 -2.30 17.89
C ALA A 186 5.69 -1.83 16.44
N GLU A 187 4.45 -1.52 16.07
CA GLU A 187 4.10 -0.99 14.75
C GLU A 187 4.80 0.35 14.47
N VAL A 188 4.83 1.27 15.45
CA VAL A 188 5.57 2.52 15.33
C VAL A 188 7.08 2.30 15.18
N ALA A 189 7.66 1.41 16.00
CA ALA A 189 9.09 1.11 15.94
C ALA A 189 9.49 0.51 14.58
N GLU A 190 8.66 -0.39 14.04
CA GLU A 190 8.88 -0.97 12.71
C GLU A 190 8.80 0.09 11.60
N ALA A 191 7.81 1.00 11.66
CA ALA A 191 7.70 2.10 10.71
C ALA A 191 8.88 3.08 10.77
N GLN A 192 9.43 3.33 11.97
CA GLN A 192 10.65 4.11 12.14
C GLN A 192 11.87 3.39 11.54
N ALA A 193 12.04 2.10 11.85
CA ALA A 193 13.14 1.29 11.34
C ALA A 193 13.11 1.17 9.80
N ALA A 194 11.92 1.19 9.19
CA ALA A 194 11.76 1.14 7.74
C ALA A 194 12.40 2.33 7.00
N LEU A 195 12.62 3.48 7.67
CA LEU A 195 13.31 4.63 7.08
C LEU A 195 14.80 4.38 6.83
N ASP A 196 15.42 3.55 7.68
CA ASP A 196 16.85 3.30 7.65
C ASP A 196 17.21 2.12 6.74
N ARG A 197 16.20 1.40 6.24
CA ARG A 197 16.37 0.30 5.30
C ARG A 197 16.51 0.79 3.86
N PRO A 198 17.30 0.11 3.02
CA PRO A 198 17.31 0.34 1.58
C PRO A 198 15.91 0.34 0.97
N ALA A 199 15.62 1.31 0.12
CA ALA A 199 14.34 1.50 -0.56
C ALA A 199 14.44 1.29 -2.08
N ALA A 200 15.64 1.46 -2.64
CA ALA A 200 15.94 1.28 -4.06
C ALA A 200 17.42 0.94 -4.25
N ARG A 201 17.78 0.62 -5.49
CA ARG A 201 19.17 0.48 -5.93
C ARG A 201 19.43 1.48 -7.05
N ARG A 202 20.56 2.17 -7.00
CA ARG A 202 21.12 2.91 -8.13
C ARG A 202 22.00 1.97 -8.94
N LEU A 203 21.73 1.83 -10.23
CA LEU A 203 22.53 1.03 -11.16
C LEU A 203 23.49 1.94 -11.94
N PHE A 204 24.73 1.49 -12.13
CA PHE A 204 25.76 2.19 -12.89
C PHE A 204 26.75 1.20 -13.53
N PRO A 205 27.57 1.62 -14.52
CA PRO A 205 28.59 0.74 -15.09
C PRO A 205 29.56 0.25 -14.02
N GLY A 206 29.55 -1.07 -13.75
CA GLY A 206 30.45 -1.71 -12.79
C GLY A 206 29.85 -2.01 -11.41
N GLY A 207 28.58 -1.68 -11.15
CA GLY A 207 27.93 -2.11 -9.91
C GLY A 207 26.56 -1.50 -9.62
N GLU A 208 26.11 -1.74 -8.40
CA GLU A 208 24.89 -1.16 -7.84
C GLU A 208 25.15 -0.60 -6.44
N GLN A 209 24.38 0.43 -6.07
CA GLN A 209 24.41 1.04 -4.74
C GLN A 209 23.01 1.00 -4.13
N ALA A 210 22.88 0.44 -2.94
CA ALA A 210 21.65 0.53 -2.16
C ALA A 210 21.41 1.97 -1.68
N LEU A 211 20.18 2.46 -1.84
CA LEU A 211 19.77 3.81 -1.43
C LEU A 211 18.60 3.73 -0.45
N ARG A 212 18.64 4.53 0.61
CA ARG A 212 17.52 4.77 1.53
C ARG A 212 16.55 5.80 0.96
N LEU A 213 15.41 5.99 1.62
CA LEU A 213 14.33 6.88 1.13
C LEU A 213 14.77 8.34 1.00
N ASP A 214 15.60 8.84 1.93
CA ASP A 214 16.13 10.20 1.89
C ASP A 214 17.13 10.39 0.74
N GLU A 215 17.98 9.40 0.48
CA GLU A 215 18.90 9.40 -0.66
C GLU A 215 18.17 9.32 -2.00
N VAL A 216 17.09 8.53 -2.08
CA VAL A 216 16.21 8.51 -3.26
C VAL A 216 15.54 9.87 -3.47
N ALA A 217 15.02 10.49 -2.40
CA ALA A 217 14.40 11.82 -2.49
C ALA A 217 15.41 12.89 -2.94
N ALA A 218 16.64 12.86 -2.40
CA ALA A 218 17.71 13.76 -2.80
C ALA A 218 18.13 13.56 -4.27
N LEU A 219 18.21 12.30 -4.73
CA LEU A 219 18.51 11.97 -6.12
C LEU A 219 17.43 12.49 -7.06
N LEU A 220 16.15 12.30 -6.73
CA LEU A 220 15.03 12.80 -7.55
C LEU A 220 14.95 14.33 -7.57
N ALA A 221 15.40 15.01 -6.52
CA ALA A 221 15.50 16.46 -6.45
C ALA A 221 16.77 17.04 -7.12
N SER A 222 17.68 16.17 -7.59
CA SER A 222 18.90 16.59 -8.28
C SER A 222 18.67 16.90 -9.76
N ASP A 223 19.70 17.42 -10.44
CA ASP A 223 19.66 17.70 -11.88
C ASP A 223 19.80 16.45 -12.77
N ALA A 224 19.95 15.26 -12.18
CA ALA A 224 20.10 14.01 -12.93
C ALA A 224 18.85 13.67 -13.74
N LEU A 225 19.04 13.04 -14.90
CA LEU A 225 17.97 12.36 -15.62
C LEU A 225 17.76 10.98 -14.99
N VAL A 226 16.70 10.84 -14.19
CA VAL A 226 16.40 9.61 -13.49
C VAL A 226 15.39 8.78 -14.29
N VAL A 227 15.79 7.55 -14.65
CA VAL A 227 14.86 6.51 -15.08
C VAL A 227 14.54 5.66 -13.86
N ASP A 228 13.31 5.75 -13.38
CA ASP A 228 12.88 5.13 -12.12
C ASP A 228 12.02 3.90 -12.41
N ALA A 229 12.58 2.71 -12.15
CA ALA A 229 11.90 1.43 -12.29
C ALA A 229 11.05 1.03 -11.08
N CYS A 230 11.18 1.70 -9.93
CA CYS A 230 10.23 1.56 -8.83
C CYS A 230 8.88 2.16 -9.23
N ARG A 231 8.90 3.34 -9.86
CA ARG A 231 7.69 4.11 -10.24
C ARG A 231 7.33 4.02 -11.72
N ARG A 232 8.18 3.38 -12.53
CA ARG A 232 8.06 3.24 -13.99
C ARG A 232 7.86 4.58 -14.68
N GLY A 233 8.83 5.47 -14.57
CA GLY A 233 8.82 6.75 -15.26
C GLY A 233 10.21 7.33 -15.46
N VAL A 234 10.25 8.50 -16.09
CA VAL A 234 11.47 9.25 -16.36
C VAL A 234 11.26 10.68 -15.86
N GLY A 235 12.25 11.25 -15.18
CA GLY A 235 12.18 12.63 -14.73
C GLY A 235 13.54 13.29 -14.59
N ALA A 236 13.53 14.62 -14.59
CA ALA A 236 14.70 15.44 -14.31
C ALA A 236 14.24 16.76 -13.69
N GLY A 237 14.75 17.09 -12.50
CA GLY A 237 14.20 18.17 -11.67
C GLY A 237 12.70 17.98 -11.40
N ASP A 238 11.91 19.03 -11.57
CA ASP A 238 10.45 19.00 -11.33
C ASP A 238 9.65 18.29 -12.44
N ALA A 239 10.28 17.95 -13.56
CA ALA A 239 9.59 17.30 -14.67
C ALA A 239 9.49 15.78 -14.45
N TRP A 240 8.27 15.24 -14.51
CA TRP A 240 8.00 13.81 -14.43
C TRP A 240 7.18 13.32 -15.62
N ARG A 241 7.57 12.16 -16.18
CA ARG A 241 6.91 11.50 -17.29
C ARG A 241 6.51 10.07 -16.90
N PRO A 242 5.23 9.82 -16.60
CA PRO A 242 4.77 8.49 -16.22
C PRO A 242 4.75 7.53 -17.41
N LEU A 243 5.37 6.35 -17.24
CA LEU A 243 5.38 5.28 -18.23
C LEU A 243 4.79 3.96 -17.70
N ALA A 244 4.23 3.95 -16.48
CA ALA A 244 3.62 2.76 -15.88
C ALA A 244 2.56 2.08 -16.75
N ARG A 245 1.75 2.88 -17.48
CA ARG A 245 0.73 2.40 -18.43
C ARG A 245 1.26 2.14 -19.85
N ARG A 246 2.56 2.35 -20.08
CA ARG A 246 3.25 2.24 -21.36
C ARG A 246 4.47 1.30 -21.21
N PRO A 247 4.25 0.00 -20.90
CA PRO A 247 5.32 -0.92 -20.49
C PRO A 247 6.44 -1.05 -21.52
N VAL A 248 6.10 -1.05 -22.82
CA VAL A 248 7.09 -1.07 -23.91
C VAL A 248 7.97 0.18 -23.90
N LEU A 249 7.39 1.37 -23.77
CA LEU A 249 8.17 2.61 -23.74
C LEU A 249 9.07 2.67 -22.50
N PHE A 250 8.56 2.21 -21.34
CA PHE A 250 9.37 2.11 -20.14
C PHE A 250 10.54 1.13 -20.30
N ALA A 251 10.30 -0.05 -20.90
CA ALA A 251 11.34 -1.04 -21.15
C ALA A 251 12.45 -0.46 -22.05
N LEU A 252 12.07 0.27 -23.11
CA LEU A 252 13.04 0.95 -23.97
C LEU A 252 13.83 2.03 -23.21
N ALA A 253 13.15 2.88 -22.42
CA ALA A 253 13.82 3.92 -21.62
C ALA A 253 14.82 3.32 -20.62
N ARG A 254 14.43 2.24 -19.94
CA ARG A 254 15.31 1.52 -19.00
C ARG A 254 16.53 0.95 -19.72
N ALA A 255 16.35 0.23 -20.83
CA ALA A 255 17.46 -0.38 -21.56
C ALA A 255 18.47 0.68 -22.05
N LEU A 256 17.96 1.82 -22.53
CA LEU A 256 18.81 2.93 -22.97
C LEU A 256 19.55 3.61 -21.81
N ALA A 257 18.92 3.73 -20.64
CA ALA A 257 19.55 4.30 -19.45
C ALA A 257 20.62 3.37 -18.85
N GLU A 258 20.37 2.06 -18.86
CA GLU A 258 21.31 1.04 -18.37
C GLU A 258 22.61 1.01 -19.19
N ALA A 259 22.52 1.24 -20.50
CA ALA A 259 23.67 1.27 -21.40
C ALA A 259 24.36 2.64 -21.50
N TRP A 260 23.79 3.70 -20.90
CA TRP A 260 24.39 5.03 -20.96
C TRP A 260 25.79 5.03 -20.32
N PRO A 261 26.80 5.71 -20.91
CA PRO A 261 26.74 6.65 -22.04
C PRO A 261 26.78 6.03 -23.45
N GLY A 262 26.76 4.69 -23.54
CA GLY A 262 26.82 3.94 -24.80
C GLY A 262 25.49 3.79 -25.53
N ASP A 263 25.51 2.96 -26.59
CA ASP A 263 24.36 2.62 -27.41
C ASP A 263 23.85 1.19 -27.14
N VAL A 264 22.58 0.95 -27.46
CA VAL A 264 21.96 -0.39 -27.40
C VAL A 264 21.63 -0.85 -28.81
N GLU A 265 21.98 -2.08 -29.14
CA GLU A 265 21.69 -2.68 -30.45
C GLU A 265 20.18 -2.90 -30.66
N ARG A 266 19.72 -2.79 -31.90
CA ARG A 266 18.29 -2.93 -32.24
C ARG A 266 17.71 -4.27 -31.80
N GLU A 267 18.47 -5.34 -32.00
CA GLU A 267 18.02 -6.69 -31.66
C GLU A 267 17.95 -6.91 -30.14
N ALA A 268 18.86 -6.30 -29.37
CA ALA A 268 18.77 -6.29 -27.91
C ALA A 268 17.54 -5.51 -27.40
N LEU A 269 17.23 -4.36 -28.00
CA LEU A 269 16.03 -3.59 -27.67
C LEU A 269 14.73 -4.36 -28.01
N ILE A 270 14.69 -5.06 -29.15
CA ILE A 270 13.56 -5.91 -29.53
C ILE A 270 13.39 -7.05 -28.53
N ALA A 271 14.48 -7.74 -28.20
CA ALA A 271 14.45 -8.84 -27.25
C ALA A 271 13.94 -8.41 -25.88
N TYR A 272 14.43 -7.26 -25.41
CA TYR A 272 14.05 -6.71 -24.11
C TYR A 272 12.61 -6.19 -24.07
N ALA A 273 12.22 -5.34 -25.03
CA ALA A 273 10.93 -4.64 -24.97
C ALA A 273 9.74 -5.44 -25.51
N PHE A 274 9.98 -6.41 -26.41
CA PHE A 274 8.94 -7.23 -27.02
C PHE A 274 8.96 -8.70 -26.56
N ASN A 275 9.89 -9.06 -25.68
CA ASN A 275 10.02 -10.40 -25.10
C ASN A 275 10.12 -11.52 -26.17
N THR A 276 10.92 -11.29 -27.21
CA THR A 276 11.12 -12.24 -28.32
C THR A 276 12.58 -12.31 -28.74
N ARG A 277 13.10 -13.52 -28.96
CA ARG A 277 14.50 -13.73 -29.39
C ARG A 277 14.67 -13.82 -30.92
N HIS A 278 13.55 -13.80 -31.66
CA HIS A 278 13.55 -13.93 -33.13
C HIS A 278 12.98 -12.65 -33.76
N PRO A 279 13.82 -11.62 -33.95
CA PRO A 279 13.41 -10.37 -34.58
C PRO A 279 13.13 -10.56 -36.07
N ASP A 280 12.02 -10.01 -36.54
CA ASP A 280 11.67 -9.90 -37.96
C ASP A 280 11.61 -8.42 -38.40
N GLU A 281 11.41 -8.16 -39.69
CA GLU A 281 11.36 -6.78 -40.18
C GLU A 281 10.15 -6.00 -39.62
N THR A 282 9.07 -6.70 -39.28
CA THR A 282 7.89 -6.13 -38.61
C THR A 282 8.26 -5.59 -37.22
N LEU A 283 9.01 -6.34 -36.44
CA LEU A 283 9.49 -5.94 -35.12
C LEU A 283 10.50 -4.80 -35.21
N ARG A 284 11.36 -4.77 -36.24
CA ARG A 284 12.23 -3.61 -36.49
C ARG A 284 11.43 -2.35 -36.84
N ALA A 285 10.40 -2.46 -37.68
CA ALA A 285 9.50 -1.34 -37.97
C ALA A 285 8.77 -0.87 -36.71
N ARG A 286 8.26 -1.81 -35.89
CA ARG A 286 7.62 -1.50 -34.61
C ARG A 286 8.59 -0.82 -33.64
N LEU A 287 9.82 -1.29 -33.51
CA LEU A 287 10.85 -0.66 -32.68
C LEU A 287 11.06 0.81 -33.07
N ARG A 288 11.18 1.12 -34.38
CA ARG A 288 11.34 2.49 -34.87
C ARG A 288 10.16 3.38 -34.43
N VAL A 289 8.93 2.87 -34.51
CA VAL A 289 7.72 3.58 -34.07
C VAL A 289 7.75 3.85 -32.55
N GLU A 290 8.04 2.83 -31.74
CA GLU A 290 8.04 2.98 -30.28
C GLU A 290 9.20 3.88 -29.80
N ILE A 291 10.37 3.81 -30.43
CA ILE A 291 11.47 4.77 -30.18
C ILE A 291 11.05 6.19 -30.55
N GLY A 292 10.36 6.39 -31.68
CA GLY A 292 9.82 7.69 -32.06
C GLY A 292 8.84 8.24 -31.02
N ARG A 293 7.95 7.39 -30.49
CA ARG A 293 7.01 7.76 -29.41
C ARG A 293 7.72 8.08 -28.10
N LEU A 294 8.71 7.28 -27.71
CA LEU A 294 9.50 7.54 -26.51
C LEU A 294 10.24 8.87 -26.65
N ARG A 295 10.91 9.10 -27.79
CA ARG A 295 11.62 10.35 -28.10
C ARG A 295 10.71 11.57 -27.98
N ALA A 296 9.51 11.51 -28.53
CA ALA A 296 8.55 12.61 -28.43
C ALA A 296 8.12 12.88 -26.97
N LEU A 297 7.99 11.83 -26.17
CA LEU A 297 7.54 11.93 -24.78
C LEU A 297 8.62 12.49 -23.83
N VAL A 298 9.90 12.17 -24.07
CA VAL A 298 11.02 12.62 -23.23
C VAL A 298 11.81 13.79 -23.84
N ALA A 299 11.27 14.44 -24.88
CA ALA A 299 12.02 15.40 -25.70
C ALA A 299 12.59 16.59 -24.91
N ALA A 300 11.91 16.98 -23.82
CA ALA A 300 12.34 18.08 -22.96
C ALA A 300 13.51 17.68 -22.04
N GLU A 301 13.59 16.40 -21.67
CA GLU A 301 14.55 15.87 -20.70
C GLU A 301 15.76 15.21 -21.39
N ALA A 302 15.56 14.58 -22.55
CA ALA A 302 16.58 13.86 -23.30
C ALA A 302 16.30 13.75 -24.81
N GLY A 303 17.36 13.61 -25.59
CA GLY A 303 17.32 13.11 -26.96
C GLY A 303 17.52 11.59 -27.01
N ILE A 304 17.04 10.97 -28.10
CA ILE A 304 17.36 9.58 -28.44
C ILE A 304 17.86 9.56 -29.88
N GLU A 305 19.14 9.27 -30.04
CA GLU A 305 19.82 9.31 -31.34
C GLU A 305 19.95 7.91 -31.93
N ALA A 306 19.85 7.81 -33.26
CA ALA A 306 20.14 6.57 -33.96
C ALA A 306 21.65 6.44 -34.14
N THR A 307 22.19 5.25 -33.86
CA THR A 307 23.58 4.88 -34.12
C THR A 307 23.65 3.88 -35.28
N ALA A 308 24.87 3.52 -35.70
CA ALA A 308 25.07 2.47 -36.68
C ALA A 308 24.37 1.15 -36.27
N ARG A 309 24.47 0.77 -34.99
CA ARG A 309 23.96 -0.50 -34.48
C ARG A 309 22.58 -0.41 -33.80
N GLY A 310 22.18 0.76 -33.33
CA GLY A 310 20.87 0.94 -32.70
C GLY A 310 20.58 2.35 -32.24
N PHE A 311 20.47 2.57 -30.92
CA PHE A 311 20.04 3.84 -30.36
C PHE A 311 20.80 4.18 -29.06
N ALA A 312 21.02 5.46 -28.81
CA ALA A 312 21.67 5.98 -27.61
C ALA A 312 20.83 7.08 -26.95
N LEU A 313 20.81 7.10 -25.61
CA LEU A 313 20.19 8.16 -24.82
C LEU A 313 21.16 9.35 -24.70
N LYS A 314 20.66 10.55 -24.99
CA LYS A 314 21.42 11.80 -24.87
C LYS A 314 20.71 12.73 -23.89
N PRO A 315 21.09 12.73 -22.60
CA PRO A 315 20.51 13.67 -21.64
C PRO A 315 20.75 15.11 -22.10
N ARG A 316 19.77 16.01 -21.87
CA ARG A 316 19.97 17.44 -22.12
C ARG A 316 20.99 18.01 -21.14
N ASP A 317 21.64 19.09 -21.53
CA ASP A 317 22.58 19.87 -20.70
C ASP A 317 23.75 19.06 -20.10
N GLY A 318 24.08 17.90 -20.68
CA GLY A 318 25.14 17.03 -20.17
C GLY A 318 24.84 16.38 -18.81
N ARG A 319 23.57 16.32 -18.40
CA ARG A 319 23.15 15.73 -17.12
C ARG A 319 23.59 14.27 -17.02
N GLU A 320 23.86 13.82 -15.81
CA GLU A 320 24.06 12.40 -15.53
C GLU A 320 22.75 11.63 -15.76
N VAL A 321 22.83 10.43 -16.33
CA VAL A 321 21.70 9.49 -16.37
C VAL A 321 21.82 8.51 -15.21
N VAL A 322 20.75 8.41 -14.42
CA VAL A 322 20.70 7.49 -13.29
C VAL A 322 19.54 6.52 -13.46
N LEU A 323 19.83 5.22 -13.39
CA LEU A 323 18.83 4.17 -13.37
C LEU A 323 18.55 3.75 -11.92
N LEU A 324 17.34 4.01 -11.45
CA LEU A 324 16.84 3.48 -10.19
C LEU A 324 16.12 2.15 -10.42
N ALA A 325 16.50 1.13 -9.68
CA ALA A 325 15.87 -0.19 -9.67
C ALA A 325 15.21 -0.47 -8.31
N PRO A 326 14.13 -1.27 -8.30
CA PRO A 326 13.56 -1.80 -7.06
C PRO A 326 14.61 -2.52 -6.19
N PRO A 327 14.40 -2.55 -4.86
CA PRO A 327 15.26 -3.30 -3.93
C PRO A 327 15.08 -4.82 -4.09
N ILE A 328 14.08 -5.27 -4.85
CA ILE A 328 13.83 -6.65 -5.22
C ILE A 328 13.64 -6.80 -6.72
N ASP A 329 14.21 -7.84 -7.30
CA ASP A 329 14.00 -8.16 -8.71
C ASP A 329 12.62 -8.78 -8.96
N GLY A 330 12.15 -8.64 -10.20
CA GLY A 330 10.93 -9.26 -10.71
C GLY A 330 9.81 -8.29 -11.03
N GLU A 331 8.95 -8.68 -11.98
CA GLU A 331 7.85 -7.84 -12.47
C GLU A 331 6.72 -7.70 -11.44
N GLN A 332 6.59 -8.67 -10.53
CA GLN A 332 5.57 -8.75 -9.50
C GLN A 332 5.99 -8.05 -8.19
N ALA A 333 7.02 -7.20 -8.19
CA ALA A 333 7.54 -6.53 -6.99
C ALA A 333 6.46 -5.79 -6.18
N SER A 334 5.53 -5.09 -6.82
CA SER A 334 4.41 -4.41 -6.15
C SER A 334 3.43 -5.37 -5.47
N LEU A 335 3.23 -6.56 -6.05
CA LEU A 335 2.37 -7.59 -5.45
C LEU A 335 3.03 -8.19 -4.21
N VAL A 336 4.34 -8.45 -4.27
CA VAL A 336 5.13 -8.93 -3.12
C VAL A 336 5.20 -7.85 -2.03
N ALA A 337 5.35 -6.58 -2.41
CA ALA A 337 5.31 -5.44 -1.49
C ALA A 337 4.00 -5.31 -0.72
N LEU A 338 2.85 -5.58 -1.35
CA LEU A 338 1.56 -5.59 -0.66
C LEU A 338 1.45 -6.73 0.36
N LEU A 339 2.06 -7.87 0.09
CA LEU A 339 2.03 -9.05 0.95
C LEU A 339 3.11 -9.03 2.05
N SER A 340 4.04 -8.07 2.02
CA SER A 340 5.19 -8.04 2.94
C SER A 340 4.81 -7.64 4.37
N ASP A 341 3.59 -7.15 4.59
CA ASP A 341 3.03 -6.88 5.93
C ASP A 341 2.66 -8.16 6.70
N GLY A 342 2.78 -9.33 6.05
CA GLY A 342 2.46 -10.64 6.63
C GLY A 342 0.96 -10.88 6.82
N ALA A 343 0.11 -9.94 6.41
CA ALA A 343 -1.34 -10.09 6.51
C ALA A 343 -1.88 -11.02 5.41
N ALA A 344 -3.00 -11.67 5.68
CA ALA A 344 -3.63 -12.59 4.74
C ALA A 344 -4.53 -11.83 3.76
N TRP A 345 -4.09 -11.62 2.53
CA TRP A 345 -4.82 -10.83 1.53
C TRP A 345 -5.80 -11.66 0.70
N SER A 346 -6.96 -11.09 0.37
CA SER A 346 -7.83 -11.66 -0.66
C SER A 346 -7.38 -11.22 -2.07
N THR A 347 -7.61 -12.07 -3.07
CA THR A 347 -7.31 -11.72 -4.48
C THR A 347 -8.04 -10.45 -4.94
N SER A 348 -9.29 -10.25 -4.50
CA SER A 348 -10.06 -9.05 -4.85
C SER A 348 -9.47 -7.79 -4.22
N ALA A 349 -8.96 -7.86 -2.99
CA ALA A 349 -8.28 -6.73 -2.35
C ALA A 349 -6.97 -6.36 -3.04
N LEU A 350 -6.17 -7.36 -3.43
CA LEU A 350 -4.94 -7.15 -4.20
C LEU A 350 -5.23 -6.52 -5.57
N ALA A 351 -6.30 -6.99 -6.25
CA ALA A 351 -6.75 -6.42 -7.51
C ALA A 351 -7.20 -4.96 -7.37
N LEU A 352 -7.95 -4.64 -6.30
CA LEU A 352 -8.32 -3.26 -5.98
C LEU A 352 -7.10 -2.37 -5.74
N ALA A 353 -6.13 -2.85 -4.95
CA ALA A 353 -4.93 -2.10 -4.63
C ALA A 353 -4.04 -1.86 -5.85
N LEU A 354 -3.90 -2.85 -6.75
CA LEU A 354 -3.09 -2.74 -7.96
C LEU A 354 -3.82 -2.05 -9.13
N GLY A 355 -5.12 -1.76 -9.01
CA GLY A 355 -5.93 -1.26 -10.12
C GLY A 355 -5.99 -2.24 -11.31
N ALA A 356 -5.89 -3.54 -11.04
CA ALA A 356 -5.80 -4.60 -12.04
C ALA A 356 -7.03 -5.53 -12.00
N SER A 357 -7.20 -6.36 -13.04
CA SER A 357 -8.24 -7.39 -13.02
C SER A 357 -7.86 -8.52 -12.05
N GLN A 358 -8.86 -9.15 -11.40
CA GLN A 358 -8.59 -10.32 -10.54
C GLN A 358 -7.90 -11.45 -11.32
N ARG A 359 -8.22 -11.65 -12.60
CA ARG A 359 -7.58 -12.66 -13.45
C ARG A 359 -6.09 -12.40 -13.63
N THR A 360 -5.69 -11.14 -13.81
CA THR A 360 -4.28 -10.75 -13.92
C THR A 360 -3.55 -11.04 -12.62
N VAL A 361 -4.14 -10.68 -11.47
CA VAL A 361 -3.55 -10.91 -10.15
C VAL A 361 -3.46 -12.40 -9.83
N GLN A 362 -4.47 -13.20 -10.17
CA GLN A 362 -4.43 -14.65 -9.97
C GLN A 362 -3.31 -15.33 -10.74
N ARG A 363 -3.06 -14.91 -11.98
CA ARG A 363 -1.93 -15.43 -12.77
C ARG A 363 -0.58 -15.11 -12.12
N ALA A 364 -0.39 -13.85 -11.72
CA ALA A 364 0.83 -13.43 -11.02
C ALA A 364 1.02 -14.14 -9.68
N LEU A 365 -0.05 -14.38 -8.92
CA LEU A 365 0.00 -15.14 -7.66
C LEU A 365 0.34 -16.62 -7.90
N ALA A 366 -0.19 -17.23 -8.95
CA ALA A 366 0.14 -18.61 -9.30
C ALA A 366 1.62 -18.77 -9.72
N GLU A 367 2.16 -17.80 -10.46
CA GLU A 367 3.59 -17.73 -10.79
C GLU A 367 4.44 -17.61 -9.50
N LEU A 368 4.11 -16.67 -8.61
CA LEU A 368 4.81 -16.49 -7.34
C LEU A 368 4.69 -17.69 -6.40
N GLU A 369 3.56 -18.42 -6.43
CA GLU A 369 3.36 -19.63 -5.64
C GLU A 369 4.20 -20.79 -6.16
N ALA A 370 4.30 -20.93 -7.49
CA ALA A 370 5.20 -21.90 -8.13
C ALA A 370 6.67 -21.60 -7.81
N GLU A 371 7.03 -20.33 -7.64
CA GLU A 371 8.36 -19.87 -7.18
C GLU A 371 8.56 -20.01 -5.65
N GLY A 372 7.54 -20.42 -4.89
CA GLY A 372 7.60 -20.52 -3.43
C GLY A 372 7.66 -19.18 -2.68
N ARG A 373 7.36 -18.06 -3.36
CA ARG A 373 7.42 -16.70 -2.81
C ARG A 373 6.14 -16.30 -2.07
N VAL A 374 5.02 -16.93 -2.41
CA VAL A 374 3.73 -16.76 -1.74
C VAL A 374 3.10 -18.12 -1.45
N ARG A 375 2.16 -18.16 -0.51
CA ARG A 375 1.35 -19.35 -0.23
C ARG A 375 -0.13 -19.02 -0.15
N ALA A 376 -0.96 -19.92 -0.68
CA ALA A 376 -2.40 -19.88 -0.46
C ALA A 376 -2.78 -20.55 0.88
N ASN A 377 -3.74 -19.95 1.60
CA ASN A 377 -4.41 -20.53 2.75
C ASN A 377 -5.93 -20.51 2.54
N GLY A 378 -6.62 -21.60 2.83
CA GLY A 378 -8.05 -21.77 2.54
C GLY A 378 -8.34 -22.15 1.08
N ARG A 379 -9.63 -22.19 0.71
CA ARG A 379 -10.09 -22.57 -0.63
C ARG A 379 -11.16 -21.62 -1.15
N ALA A 380 -11.25 -21.50 -2.48
CA ALA A 380 -12.27 -20.70 -3.18
C ALA A 380 -12.39 -19.27 -2.61
N ARG A 381 -13.60 -18.84 -2.19
CA ARG A 381 -13.84 -17.48 -1.66
C ARG A 381 -13.12 -17.19 -0.33
N ALA A 382 -12.77 -18.24 0.41
CA ALA A 382 -12.01 -18.12 1.65
C ALA A 382 -10.49 -18.15 1.42
N GLN A 383 -10.03 -18.34 0.18
CA GLN A 383 -8.61 -18.35 -0.14
C GLN A 383 -7.97 -16.98 0.19
N ARG A 384 -6.85 -17.03 0.88
CA ARG A 384 -6.02 -15.89 1.25
C ARG A 384 -4.58 -16.14 0.88
N TRP A 385 -3.88 -15.07 0.52
CA TRP A 385 -2.49 -15.09 0.08
C TRP A 385 -1.62 -14.48 1.16
N LEU A 386 -0.49 -15.11 1.41
CA LEU A 386 0.50 -14.72 2.40
C LEU A 386 1.89 -14.78 1.75
N ALA A 387 2.74 -13.84 2.11
CA ALA A 387 4.17 -13.91 1.84
C ALA A 387 4.92 -13.83 3.18
N PRO A 388 6.14 -14.41 3.27
CA PRO A 388 7.03 -14.08 4.38
C PRO A 388 7.31 -12.56 4.38
N PRO A 389 7.40 -11.92 5.56
CA PRO A 389 7.83 -10.53 5.65
C PRO A 389 9.18 -10.36 4.96
N LEU A 390 9.33 -9.26 4.22
CA LEU A 390 10.59 -8.93 3.57
C LEU A 390 11.49 -8.25 4.60
N ALA A 391 12.54 -8.97 5.03
CA ALA A 391 13.54 -8.42 5.92
C ALA A 391 14.67 -7.76 5.10
N GLY A 392 15.14 -6.59 5.53
CA GLY A 392 16.35 -5.95 5.02
C GLY A 392 16.17 -4.80 4.04
N PHE A 393 14.95 -4.53 3.56
CA PHE A 393 14.63 -3.36 2.73
C PHE A 393 13.21 -2.87 3.04
N THR A 394 12.89 -1.65 2.63
CA THR A 394 11.54 -1.09 2.72
C THR A 394 10.83 -1.18 1.36
N THR A 395 9.54 -1.49 1.39
CA THR A 395 8.71 -1.66 0.19
C THR A 395 7.92 -0.41 -0.18
N ILE A 396 8.09 0.70 0.54
CA ILE A 396 7.30 1.93 0.40
C ILE A 396 7.21 2.42 -1.06
N LEU A 397 8.31 2.36 -1.81
CA LEU A 397 8.35 2.81 -3.21
C LEU A 397 7.63 1.87 -4.18
N LEU A 398 7.41 0.62 -3.79
CA LEU A 398 6.77 -0.43 -4.59
C LEU A 398 5.27 -0.53 -4.33
N LEU A 399 4.78 0.08 -3.24
CA LEU A 399 3.36 0.09 -2.91
C LEU A 399 2.57 0.91 -3.93
N PRO A 400 1.29 0.56 -4.19
CA PRO A 400 0.49 1.23 -5.20
C PRO A 400 0.40 2.75 -5.00
N SER A 401 0.48 3.47 -6.13
CA SER A 401 0.36 4.92 -6.21
C SER A 401 1.41 5.70 -5.40
N SER A 402 2.62 5.16 -5.21
CA SER A 402 3.75 5.93 -4.70
C SER A 402 4.01 7.15 -5.61
N LEU A 403 3.77 8.34 -5.05
CA LEU A 403 3.72 9.68 -5.66
C LEU A 403 2.59 9.86 -6.70
N PRO A 404 1.91 11.03 -6.71
CA PRO A 404 0.96 11.35 -7.75
C PRO A 404 1.66 11.27 -9.11
N ILE A 405 1.01 10.58 -10.03
CA ILE A 405 1.32 10.67 -11.45
C ILE A 405 0.72 12.01 -11.89
N ALA A 406 1.49 13.10 -11.75
CA ALA A 406 1.09 14.40 -12.28
C ALA A 406 0.97 14.34 -13.81
#